data_AF-A0A6L2KDE8-F1
#
_entry.id   AF-A0A6L2KDE8-F1
#
_cell.length_a   1.000
_cell.length_b   1.000
_cell.length_c   1.000
_cell.angle_alpha   90.00
_cell.angle_beta   90.00
_cell.angle_gamma   90.00
#
_symmetry.space_group_name_H-M   'P 1'
#
loop_
_entity.id
_entity.type
_entity.pdbx_description
1 polymer ?
#
loop_
_entity_poly.entity_id
_entity_poly.type
_entity_poly.pdbx_seq_one_letter_code
_entity_poly.pdbx_strand_id
1 'polypeptide(L)' 'MWKDILAEDRLDKGMISWDTFSSRVKTIHKDRLGAPEMKKAGECPRVEENFYANPFPGCICHGSSLLMDRRPNQRGAAS' A
#
# COMPACT_ATOMS: atom_id res chain seq x y z
N MET A 1 -20.53 4.96 -6.62
CA MET A 1 -19.13 5.29 -6.30
C MET A 1 -19.01 6.52 -5.39
N TRP A 2 -19.84 7.56 -5.53
CA TRP A 2 -19.75 8.79 -4.71
C TRP A 2 -20.72 8.88 -3.52
N LYS A 3 -21.55 7.85 -3.28
CA LYS A 3 -22.58 7.88 -2.22
C LYS A 3 -21.99 7.77 -0.81
N ASP A 4 -20.82 7.17 -0.67
CA ASP A 4 -20.16 6.94 0.62
C ASP A 4 -19.50 8.22 1.15
N ILE A 5 -18.90 9.02 0.26
CA ILE A 5 -18.31 10.33 0.58
C ILE A 5 -19.37 11.28 1.16
N LEU A 6 -20.57 11.31 0.56
CA LEU A 6 -21.70 12.09 1.05
C LEU A 6 -22.23 11.62 2.42
N ALA A 7 -21.98 10.37 2.82
CA ALA A 7 -22.36 9.86 4.12
C ALA A 7 -21.34 10.25 5.19
N GLU A 8 -20.04 10.25 4.85
CA GLU A 8 -18.93 10.73 5.68
C GLU A 8 -19.15 12.21 6.07
N ASP A 9 -19.39 13.06 5.07
CA ASP A 9 -19.61 14.51 5.26
C ASP A 9 -20.76 14.80 6.24
N ARG A 10 -21.76 13.93 6.30
CA ARG A 10 -22.92 14.11 7.18
C ARG A 10 -22.66 13.62 8.60
N LEU A 11 -21.81 12.60 8.75
CA LEU A 11 -21.37 12.13 10.06
C LEU A 11 -20.46 13.19 10.70
N ASP A 12 -19.51 13.74 9.95
CA ASP A 12 -18.58 14.78 10.43
C ASP A 12 -19.30 16.06 10.84
N LYS A 13 -20.36 16.43 10.12
CA LYS A 13 -21.24 17.56 10.47
C LYS A 13 -22.22 17.25 11.60
N GLY A 14 -22.17 16.06 12.19
CA GLY A 14 -23.06 15.62 13.28
C GLY A 14 -24.53 15.47 12.88
N MET A 15 -24.84 15.42 11.58
CA MET A 15 -26.21 15.33 11.07
C MET A 15 -26.81 13.93 11.15
N ILE A 16 -25.98 12.91 11.38
CA ILE A 16 -26.39 11.51 11.56
C ILE A 16 -25.57 10.87 12.67
N SER A 17 -26.17 9.93 13.40
CA SER A 17 -25.45 9.13 14.38
C SER A 17 -24.57 8.07 13.71
N TRP A 18 -23.57 7.59 14.46
CA TRP A 18 -22.70 6.49 14.05
C TRP A 18 -23.48 5.24 13.61
N ASP A 19 -24.54 4.86 14.35
CA ASP A 19 -25.36 3.68 14.03
C ASP A 19 -26.08 3.83 12.68
N THR A 20 -26.56 5.03 12.39
CA THR A 20 -27.23 5.34 11.12
C THR A 20 -26.24 5.28 9.95
N PHE A 21 -25.05 5.83 10.15
CA PHE A 21 -23.96 5.78 9.17
C PHE A 21 -23.54 4.34 8.88
N SER A 22 -23.20 3.58 9.94
CA SER A 22 -22.77 2.17 9.86
C SER A 22 -23.80 1.29 9.14
N SER A 23 -25.09 1.46 9.45
CA SER A 23 -26.17 0.71 8.81
C SER A 23 -26.31 1.02 7.32
N ARG A 24 -26.14 2.30 6.92
CA ARG A 24 -26.18 2.73 5.52
C ARG A 24 -24.99 2.19 4.72
N VAL A 25 -23.77 2.33 5.24
CA VAL A 25 -22.55 1.84 4.58
C VAL A 25 -22.64 0.32 4.35
N LYS A 26 -23.07 -0.44 5.37
CA LYS A 26 -23.29 -1.89 5.25
C LYS A 26 -24.33 -2.25 4.20
N THR A 27 -25.40 -1.47 4.08
CA THR A 27 -26.46 -1.69 3.10
C THR A 27 -25.98 -1.38 1.68
N ILE A 28 -25.25 -0.27 1.49
CA ILE A 28 -24.73 0.14 0.18
C ILE A 28 -23.68 -0.85 -0.34
N HIS A 29 -22.87 -1.42 0.55
CA HIS A 29 -21.84 -2.40 0.20
C HIS A 29 -22.27 -3.86 0.32
N LYS A 30 -23.56 -4.13 0.57
CA LYS A 30 -24.06 -5.49 0.82
C LYS A 30 -23.67 -6.47 -0.30
N ASP A 31 -23.73 -6.03 -1.54
CA ASP A 31 -23.46 -6.85 -2.72
C ASP A 31 -22.07 -6.59 -3.32
N ARG A 32 -21.27 -5.69 -2.70
CA ARG A 32 -19.91 -5.37 -3.13
C ARG A 32 -18.92 -6.22 -2.32
N LEU A 33 -19.01 -7.53 -2.49
CA LEU A 33 -17.96 -8.43 -2.02
C LEU A 33 -16.72 -8.13 -2.86
N GLY A 34 -15.69 -7.54 -2.23
CA GLY A 34 -14.39 -7.35 -2.85
C GLY A 34 -13.81 -8.72 -3.20
N ALA A 35 -14.11 -9.21 -4.39
CA ALA A 35 -13.54 -10.45 -4.87
C ALA A 35 -12.10 -10.19 -5.30
N PRO A 36 -11.16 -11.12 -5.01
CA PRO A 36 -9.87 -11.10 -5.66
C PRO A 36 -10.11 -11.16 -7.17
N GLU A 37 -9.84 -10.07 -7.89
CA GLU A 37 -9.75 -10.16 -9.34
C GLU A 37 -8.45 -10.89 -9.70
N MET A 38 -8.55 -11.78 -10.67
CA MET A 38 -7.37 -12.34 -11.31
C MET A 38 -6.54 -11.20 -11.85
N LYS A 39 -5.24 -11.20 -11.51
CA LYS A 39 -4.30 -10.23 -12.08
C LYS A 39 -4.36 -10.36 -13.60
N LYS A 40 -4.86 -9.33 -14.26
CA LYS A 40 -4.75 -9.21 -15.73
C LYS A 40 -3.30 -8.85 -16.04
N ALA A 41 -2.60 -9.72 -16.76
CA ALA A 41 -1.31 -9.38 -17.32
C ALA A 41 -1.52 -8.18 -18.26
N GLY A 42 -0.85 -7.06 -17.99
CA GLY A 42 -0.78 -5.95 -18.94
C GLY A 42 0.20 -6.28 -20.06
N GLU A 43 0.10 -5.58 -21.20
CA GLU A 43 1.08 -5.68 -22.30
C GLU A 43 2.50 -5.35 -21.84
N CYS A 44 2.61 -4.45 -20.87
CA CYS A 44 3.85 -4.12 -20.17
C CYS A 44 3.75 -4.59 -18.72
N PRO A 45 4.83 -5.16 -18.15
CA PRO A 45 4.95 -5.32 -16.70
C PRO A 45 4.64 -3.98 -16.04
N ARG A 46 3.83 -3.97 -14.97
CA ARG A 46 3.66 -2.77 -14.16
C ARG A 46 5.06 -2.32 -13.74
N VAL A 47 5.44 -1.10 -14.12
CA VAL A 47 6.66 -0.47 -13.60
C VAL A 47 6.40 -0.25 -12.12
N GLU A 48 7.09 -1.02 -11.28
CA GLU A 48 7.06 -0.83 -9.84
C GLU A 48 7.81 0.46 -9.53
N GLU A 49 7.07 1.51 -9.17
CA GLU A 49 7.67 2.65 -8.52
C GLU A 49 8.18 2.17 -7.17
N ASN A 50 9.50 2.13 -7.01
CA ASN A 50 10.15 1.74 -5.76
C ASN A 50 9.76 2.74 -4.66
N PHE A 51 8.64 2.48 -3.98
CA PHE A 51 8.13 3.31 -2.88
C PHE A 51 9.10 3.33 -1.69
N TYR A 52 9.96 2.33 -1.61
CA TYR A 52 11.07 2.25 -0.68
C TYR A 52 12.39 2.36 -1.45
N ALA A 53 12.68 3.55 -1.98
CA ALA A 53 14.07 3.94 -2.18
C ALA A 53 14.69 4.06 -0.78
N ASN A 54 15.01 2.91 -0.18
CA ASN A 54 15.62 2.86 1.14
C ASN A 54 16.89 3.71 1.07
N PRO A 55 16.95 4.87 1.76
CA PRO A 55 18.07 5.79 1.65
C PRO A 55 19.36 5.17 2.18
N PHE A 56 19.26 4.05 2.91
CA PHE A 56 20.39 3.29 3.42
C PHE A 56 20.31 1.85 2.89
N PRO A 57 20.79 1.57 1.65
CA PRO A 57 20.85 0.20 1.11
C PRO A 57 21.87 -0.71 1.85
N GLY A 58 22.43 -0.26 2.98
CA GLY A 58 23.38 -0.96 3.83
C GLY A 58 22.97 -0.92 5.32
N CYS A 59 23.78 -1.53 6.20
CA CYS A 59 23.50 -1.49 7.65
C CYS A 59 23.66 -0.06 8.21
N ILE A 60 22.67 0.40 8.99
CA ILE A 60 22.81 1.60 9.84
C ILE A 60 23.44 1.17 11.17
N CYS A 61 24.66 0.63 11.09
CA CYS A 61 25.42 0.21 12.26
C CYS A 61 26.18 1.46 12.78
N HIS A 62 25.79 2.01 13.94
CA HIS A 62 26.52 3.11 14.60
C HIS A 62 27.83 2.56 15.19
N GLY A 63 28.88 2.46 14.35
CA GLY A 63 30.17 1.95 14.79
C GLY A 63 31.26 2.14 13.74
N SER A 64 32.03 3.21 13.92
CA SER A 64 33.30 3.56 13.25
C SER A 64 33.26 3.88 11.75
N SER A 65 33.59 5.13 11.51
CA SER A 65 33.62 5.90 10.27
C SER A 65 34.81 5.61 9.36
N LEU A 66 35.15 4.36 9.04
CA LEU A 66 36.17 4.08 8.01
C LEU A 66 35.81 2.84 7.19
N LEU A 67 35.75 3.02 5.85
CA LEU A 67 35.47 2.05 4.78
C LEU A 67 34.01 1.95 4.32
N MET A 68 33.50 3.06 3.76
CA MET A 68 32.67 2.95 2.56
C MET A 68 33.49 2.27 1.45
N ASP A 69 32.85 1.38 0.69
CA ASP A 69 33.37 0.58 -0.43
C ASP A 69 34.30 -0.60 -0.11
N ARG A 70 33.70 -1.80 -0.12
CA ARG A 70 34.01 -2.89 -1.07
C ARG A 70 33.12 -4.11 -0.76
N ARG A 71 31.97 -4.23 -1.44
CA ARG A 71 31.41 -5.57 -1.69
C ARG A 71 32.08 -6.11 -2.96
N PRO A 72 32.88 -7.19 -2.90
CA PRO A 72 33.31 -7.87 -4.11
C PRO A 72 32.07 -8.46 -4.78
N ASN A 73 31.93 -8.18 -6.07
CA ASN A 73 31.01 -8.83 -6.99
C ASN A 73 31.13 -10.35 -6.86
N GLN A 74 30.25 -11.00 -6.08
CA GLN A 74 30.05 -12.44 -6.13
C GLN A 74 29.17 -12.76 -7.34
N ARG A 75 29.71 -12.53 -8.54
CA ARG A 75 29.40 -13.38 -9.70
C ARG A 75 30.32 -14.59 -9.56
N GLY A 76 29.77 -15.71 -9.12
CA GLY A 76 30.50 -16.95 -8.95
C GLY A 76 29.52 -18.10 -8.75
N ALA A 77 29.52 -19.00 -9.72
CA ALA A 77 28.71 -20.20 -9.81
C ALA A 77 28.76 -21.08 -8.55
N ALA A 78 27.67 -21.81 -8.30
CA ALA A 78 27.71 -23.04 -7.52
C ALA A 78 26.65 -24.03 -8.05
N SER A 79 27.17 -25.00 -8.81
CA SER A 79 26.69 -26.35 -9.17
C SER A 79 25.30 -26.55 -9.74
#